data_AF-A0A914X550-F1
#
_entry.id   AF-A0A914X550-F1
#
_cell.length_a   1.000
_cell.length_b   1.000
_cell.length_c   1.000
_cell.angle_alpha   90.00
_cell.angle_beta   90.00
_cell.angle_gamma   90.00
#
_symmetry.space_group_name_H-M   'P 1'
#
loop_
_entity.id
_entity.type
_entity.pdbx_description
1 polymer ?
#
loop_
_entity_poly.entity_id
_entity_poly.type
_entity_poly.pdbx_seq_one_letter_code
_entity_poly.pdbx_strand_id
1 'polypeptide(L)'
;MECLIQSTISALGFLEGDVYNKEPDCYVCARDLIRYLRNDTPDGLARRLCGERNIVQNDLIPILKSSTDEPQLFDVALRLLINLTQPASALFEGQPPKDRASWQIYAQLVRNLQNSKQAFADVQLFAVLGQRLKAFVELEWENRQEEERLVVERILTLLRYIFAIPNTEQDRQRTATDVNSQDQLIWALLDAKVDEILLFIASRQSEREFHIAVLEIFALILKEHVKAATPATLDFNDTDHVIVDLFDPAWNPAKRA
;
A
#
# COMPACT_ATOMS: atom_id res chain seq x y z
N MET A 1 1.14 27.29 -7.53
CA MET A 1 1.57 25.90 -7.30
C MET A 1 0.39 24.93 -7.39
N GLU A 2 -0.73 25.18 -6.69
CA GLU A 2 -1.94 24.36 -6.77
C GLU A 2 -2.46 24.13 -8.20
N CYS A 3 -2.69 25.21 -8.99
CA CYS A 3 -3.17 25.10 -10.37
C CYS A 3 -2.25 24.23 -11.25
N LEU A 4 -0.93 24.34 -11.04
CA LEU A 4 0.06 23.51 -11.74
C LEU A 4 -0.14 22.03 -11.40
N ILE A 5 -0.21 21.68 -10.11
CA ILE A 5 -0.43 20.30 -9.66
C ILE A 5 -1.75 19.74 -10.22
N GLN A 6 -2.84 20.51 -10.16
CA GLN A 6 -4.13 20.07 -10.69
C GLN A 6 -4.09 19.85 -12.21
N SER A 7 -3.40 20.73 -12.94
CA SER A 7 -3.19 20.54 -14.39
C SER A 7 -2.35 19.30 -14.70
N THR A 8 -1.32 19.01 -13.89
CA THR A 8 -0.50 17.81 -14.03
C THR A 8 -1.27 16.53 -13.73
N ILE A 9 -2.16 16.55 -12.72
CA ILE A 9 -3.08 15.43 -12.45
C ILE A 9 -4.00 15.20 -13.66
N SER A 10 -4.60 16.25 -14.20
CA SER A 10 -5.52 16.15 -15.34
C SER A 10 -4.84 15.67 -16.62
N ALA A 11 -3.52 15.87 -16.73
CA ALA A 11 -2.70 15.43 -17.85
C ALA A 11 -2.13 14.00 -17.69
N LEU A 12 -2.61 13.22 -16.71
CA LEU A 12 -2.31 11.78 -16.65
C LEU A 12 -3.13 11.00 -17.69
N GLY A 13 -4.41 11.31 -17.82
CA GLY A 13 -5.35 10.53 -18.63
C GLY A 13 -6.75 10.53 -18.06
N PHE A 14 -7.56 9.59 -18.54
CA PHE A 14 -8.90 9.35 -18.05
C PHE A 14 -9.32 7.91 -18.32
N LEU A 15 -10.22 7.40 -17.49
CA LEU A 15 -10.83 6.08 -17.67
C LEU A 15 -12.14 6.20 -18.46
N GLU A 16 -12.22 5.52 -19.60
CA GLU A 16 -13.45 5.41 -20.40
C GLU A 16 -13.90 3.95 -20.43
N GLY A 17 -14.91 3.62 -19.61
CA GLY A 17 -15.27 2.23 -19.35
C GLY A 17 -14.14 1.51 -18.61
N ASP A 18 -13.62 0.43 -19.20
CA ASP A 18 -12.50 -0.35 -18.66
C ASP A 18 -11.14 -0.02 -19.32
N VAL A 19 -11.11 0.96 -20.23
CA VAL A 19 -9.90 1.35 -20.96
C VAL A 19 -9.38 2.68 -20.43
N TYR A 20 -8.13 2.67 -19.99
CA TYR A 20 -7.46 3.89 -19.56
C TYR A 20 -6.80 4.59 -20.75
N ASN A 21 -7.28 5.79 -21.06
CA ASN A 21 -6.75 6.63 -22.11
C ASN A 21 -5.70 7.57 -21.51
N LYS A 22 -4.43 7.25 -21.72
CA LYS A 22 -3.29 8.08 -21.30
C LYS A 22 -3.20 9.32 -22.18
N GLU A 23 -2.92 10.47 -21.57
CA GLU A 23 -2.50 11.66 -22.32
C GLU A 23 -1.06 11.49 -22.83
N PRO A 24 -0.64 12.20 -23.90
CA PRO A 24 0.72 12.10 -24.46
C PRO A 24 1.84 12.32 -23.44
N ASP A 25 1.60 13.16 -22.44
CA ASP A 25 2.58 13.54 -21.42
C ASP A 25 2.46 12.71 -20.13
N CYS A 26 1.65 11.64 -20.09
CA CYS A 26 1.36 10.85 -18.89
C CYS A 26 2.62 10.44 -18.09
N TYR A 27 3.67 9.96 -18.78
CA TYR A 27 4.94 9.58 -18.14
C TYR A 27 5.64 10.78 -17.48
N VAL A 28 5.66 11.92 -18.18
CA VAL A 28 6.29 13.16 -17.69
C VAL A 28 5.49 13.70 -16.49
N CYS A 29 4.16 13.71 -16.59
CA CYS A 29 3.26 14.14 -15.53
C CYS A 29 3.38 13.28 -14.27
N ALA A 30 3.40 11.95 -14.39
CA ALA A 30 3.63 11.07 -13.25
C ALA A 30 4.98 11.35 -12.55
N ARG A 31 6.03 11.61 -13.34
CA ARG A 31 7.35 11.99 -12.82
C ARG A 31 7.34 13.37 -12.14
N ASP A 32 6.60 14.32 -12.67
CA ASP A 32 6.43 15.65 -12.07
C ASP A 32 5.66 15.59 -10.76
N LEU A 33 4.61 14.76 -10.66
CA LEU A 33 3.90 14.52 -9.40
C LEU A 33 4.83 13.94 -8.32
N ILE A 34 5.71 12.99 -8.66
CA ILE A 34 6.75 12.50 -7.72
C ILE A 34 7.67 13.65 -7.27
N ARG A 35 8.05 14.56 -8.17
CA ARG A 35 8.88 15.73 -7.82
C ARG A 35 8.13 16.70 -6.90
N TYR A 36 6.84 16.91 -7.13
CA TYR A 36 6.01 17.73 -6.26
C TYR A 36 5.85 17.10 -4.87
N LEU A 37 5.63 15.80 -4.79
CA LEU A 37 5.53 15.07 -3.51
C LEU A 37 6.85 15.04 -2.73
N ARG A 38 8.00 15.04 -3.43
CA ARG A 38 9.32 15.11 -2.79
C ARG A 38 9.60 16.47 -2.17
N ASN A 39 9.12 17.54 -2.81
CA ASN A 39 9.31 18.92 -2.37
C ASN A 39 7.99 19.52 -1.89
N ASP A 40 7.14 18.70 -1.26
CA ASP A 40 5.80 19.10 -0.88
C ASP A 40 5.86 20.17 0.22
N THR A 41 4.78 20.94 0.35
CA THR A 41 4.66 21.92 1.43
C THR A 41 4.52 21.20 2.78
N PRO A 42 4.78 21.87 3.91
CA PRO A 42 4.61 21.26 5.24
C PRO A 42 3.19 20.75 5.51
N ASP A 43 2.18 21.31 4.84
CA ASP A 43 0.78 20.88 4.91
C ASP A 43 0.40 19.81 3.86
N GLY A 44 1.37 19.34 3.07
CA GLY A 44 1.21 18.27 2.10
C GLY A 44 0.28 18.63 0.94
N LEU A 45 0.40 19.83 0.37
CA LEU A 45 -0.48 20.33 -0.69
C LEU A 45 -0.60 19.35 -1.87
N ALA A 46 0.52 18.89 -2.41
CA ALA A 46 0.52 17.97 -3.56
C ALA A 46 -0.12 16.63 -3.19
N ARG A 47 0.23 16.08 -2.03
CA ARG A 47 -0.37 14.83 -1.52
C ARG A 47 -1.87 14.95 -1.32
N ARG A 48 -2.34 16.06 -0.74
CA ARG A 48 -3.76 16.33 -0.52
C ARG A 48 -4.52 16.45 -1.83
N LEU A 49 -4.02 17.22 -2.79
CA LEU A 49 -4.67 17.37 -4.10
C LEU A 49 -4.76 16.04 -4.86
N CYS A 50 -3.68 15.24 -4.85
CA CYS A 50 -3.70 13.89 -5.43
C CYS A 50 -4.75 13.00 -4.75
N GLY A 51 -4.82 13.03 -3.42
CA GLY A 51 -5.76 12.23 -2.65
C GLY A 51 -7.23 12.68 -2.79
N GLU A 52 -7.49 13.98 -2.86
CA GLU A 52 -8.83 14.56 -3.07
C GLU A 52 -9.40 14.21 -4.45
N ARG A 53 -8.52 14.09 -5.46
CA ARG A 53 -8.87 13.60 -6.80
C ARG A 53 -8.89 12.07 -6.91
N ASN A 54 -8.50 11.36 -5.86
CA ASN A 54 -8.35 9.91 -5.80
C ASN A 54 -7.62 9.33 -7.03
N ILE A 55 -6.48 9.93 -7.40
CA ILE A 55 -5.73 9.51 -8.59
C ILE A 55 -5.19 8.08 -8.47
N VAL A 56 -5.14 7.53 -7.26
CA VAL A 56 -4.85 6.11 -7.01
C VAL A 56 -5.86 5.23 -7.75
N GLN A 57 -7.15 5.47 -7.53
CA GLN A 57 -8.23 4.71 -8.17
C GLN A 57 -8.40 5.09 -9.64
N ASN A 58 -8.39 6.40 -9.93
CA ASN A 58 -8.82 6.90 -11.23
C ASN A 58 -7.74 6.81 -12.31
N ASP A 59 -6.45 6.79 -11.92
CA ASP A 59 -5.32 6.87 -12.84
C ASP A 59 -4.30 5.76 -12.60
N LEU A 60 -3.72 5.68 -11.40
CA LEU A 60 -2.52 4.88 -11.15
C LEU A 60 -2.77 3.37 -11.20
N ILE A 61 -3.87 2.89 -10.62
CA ILE A 61 -4.25 1.48 -10.72
C ILE A 61 -4.54 1.10 -12.18
N PRO A 62 -5.38 1.84 -12.93
CA PRO A 62 -5.56 1.60 -14.37
C PRO A 62 -4.27 1.65 -15.20
N ILE A 63 -3.36 2.60 -14.92
CA ILE A 63 -2.05 2.68 -15.57
C ILE A 63 -1.24 1.41 -15.32
N LEU A 64 -1.11 0.96 -14.06
CA LEU A 64 -0.34 -0.25 -13.74
C LEU A 64 -0.90 -1.50 -14.43
N LYS A 65 -2.23 -1.60 -14.55
CA LYS A 65 -2.88 -2.73 -15.22
C LYS A 65 -2.67 -2.73 -16.74
N SER A 66 -2.54 -1.56 -17.35
CA SER A 66 -2.42 -1.41 -18.81
C SER A 66 -0.98 -1.24 -19.32
N SER A 67 -0.03 -0.87 -18.45
CA SER A 67 1.36 -0.59 -18.82
C SER A 67 2.31 -1.79 -18.65
N THR A 68 1.82 -3.03 -18.77
CA THR A 68 2.65 -4.24 -18.59
C THR A 68 3.82 -4.30 -19.57
N ASP A 69 3.61 -3.82 -20.79
CA ASP A 69 4.61 -3.77 -21.87
C ASP A 69 5.39 -2.45 -21.93
N GLU A 70 5.12 -1.52 -20.99
CA GLU A 70 5.77 -0.21 -20.89
C GLU A 70 6.52 -0.08 -19.55
N PRO A 71 7.70 -0.69 -19.42
CA PRO A 71 8.39 -0.81 -18.12
C PRO A 71 8.70 0.52 -17.45
N GLN A 72 9.00 1.57 -18.23
CA GLN A 72 9.26 2.91 -17.69
C GLN A 72 8.00 3.56 -17.10
N LEU A 73 6.85 3.36 -17.75
CA LEU A 73 5.58 3.89 -17.27
C LEU A 73 5.11 3.11 -16.02
N PHE A 74 5.26 1.79 -16.05
CA PHE A 74 5.00 0.94 -14.89
C PHE A 74 5.84 1.37 -13.67
N ASP A 75 7.15 1.57 -13.85
CA ASP A 75 8.04 1.99 -12.75
C ASP A 75 7.62 3.34 -12.14
N VAL A 76 7.37 4.35 -13.00
CA VAL A 76 7.01 5.68 -12.50
C VAL A 76 5.64 5.67 -11.82
N ALA A 77 4.67 4.92 -12.35
CA ALA A 77 3.35 4.77 -11.75
C ALA A 77 3.43 4.03 -10.41
N LEU A 78 4.21 2.95 -10.33
CA LEU A 78 4.42 2.18 -9.09
C LEU A 78 5.05 3.06 -8.00
N ARG A 79 6.06 3.85 -8.36
CA ARG A 79 6.72 4.78 -7.43
C ARG A 79 5.80 5.89 -6.94
N LEU A 80 4.97 6.44 -7.83
CA LEU A 80 3.98 7.45 -7.47
C LEU A 80 2.90 6.85 -6.56
N LEU A 81 2.42 5.65 -6.87
CA LEU A 81 1.43 4.92 -6.08
C LEU A 81 1.95 4.60 -4.68
N ILE A 82 3.19 4.12 -4.54
CA ILE A 82 3.85 3.89 -3.25
C ILE A 82 3.94 5.19 -2.46
N ASN A 83 4.34 6.29 -3.11
CA ASN A 83 4.45 7.58 -2.42
C ASN A 83 3.10 8.01 -1.84
N LEU A 84 2.03 7.95 -2.63
CA LEU A 84 0.69 8.38 -2.23
C LEU A 84 0.01 7.43 -1.23
N THR A 85 0.44 6.18 -1.16
CA THR A 85 -0.07 5.17 -0.20
C THR A 85 0.69 5.14 1.13
N GLN A 86 1.76 5.93 1.28
CA GLN A 86 2.45 6.06 2.57
C GLN A 86 1.48 6.45 3.70
N PRO A 87 1.67 5.91 4.92
CA PRO A 87 0.86 6.29 6.07
C PRO A 87 0.86 7.80 6.26
N ALA A 88 -0.27 8.38 6.69
CA ALA A 88 -0.39 9.83 6.91
C ALA A 88 0.67 10.39 7.88
N SER A 89 1.18 9.57 8.81
CA SER A 89 2.28 9.92 9.72
C SER A 89 3.60 10.21 9.01
N ALA A 90 3.80 9.74 7.78
CA ALA A 90 5.01 10.00 7.00
C ALA A 90 5.21 11.50 6.72
N LEU A 91 4.12 12.27 6.52
CA LEU A 91 4.21 13.73 6.38
C LEU A 91 4.74 14.41 7.65
N PHE A 92 4.50 13.79 8.81
CA PHE A 92 4.87 14.32 10.13
C PHE A 92 6.11 13.63 10.71
N GLU A 93 6.94 13.00 9.88
CA GLU A 93 8.18 12.30 10.30
C GLU A 93 7.91 11.23 11.38
N GLY A 94 6.73 10.60 11.34
CA GLY A 94 6.29 9.62 12.34
C GLY A 94 5.84 10.23 13.67
N GLN A 95 5.90 11.54 13.84
CA GLN A 95 5.45 12.24 15.04
C GLN A 95 3.95 12.55 14.98
N PRO A 96 3.25 12.62 16.14
CA PRO A 96 1.87 13.07 16.17
C PRO A 96 1.75 14.56 15.77
N PRO A 97 0.65 14.97 15.13
CA PRO A 97 0.39 16.38 14.84
C PRO A 97 0.39 17.25 16.10
N LYS A 98 0.99 18.44 16.02
CA LYS A 98 1.25 19.32 17.19
C LYS A 98 0.12 20.31 17.49
N ASP A 99 -0.70 20.64 16.50
CA ASP A 99 -1.75 21.65 16.59
C ASP A 99 -3.03 21.21 15.84
N ARG A 100 -4.11 21.97 16.03
CA ARG A 100 -5.43 21.66 15.45
C ARG A 100 -5.42 21.63 13.92
N ALA A 101 -4.69 22.53 13.25
CA ALA A 101 -4.63 22.55 11.79
C ALA A 101 -3.86 21.34 11.26
N SER A 102 -2.74 21.00 11.89
CA SER A 102 -1.97 19.79 11.58
C SER A 102 -2.81 18.52 11.77
N TRP A 103 -3.65 18.45 12.81
CA TRP A 103 -4.60 17.34 13.01
C TRP A 103 -5.66 17.25 11.92
N GLN A 104 -6.17 18.39 11.41
CA GLN A 104 -7.11 18.41 10.30
C GLN A 104 -6.48 17.88 9.01
N ILE A 105 -5.22 18.25 8.75
CA ILE A 105 -4.44 17.74 7.61
C ILE A 105 -4.24 16.22 7.75
N TYR A 106 -3.79 15.76 8.91
CA TYR A 106 -3.61 14.32 9.17
C TYR A 106 -4.92 13.54 8.92
N ALA A 107 -6.04 14.03 9.45
CA ALA A 107 -7.35 13.41 9.23
C ALA A 107 -7.78 13.42 7.75
N GLN A 108 -7.50 14.50 7.00
CA GLN A 108 -7.72 14.56 5.56
C GLN A 108 -6.93 13.47 4.82
N LEU A 109 -5.65 13.32 5.13
CA LEU A 109 -4.78 12.31 4.50
C LEU A 109 -5.24 10.88 4.80
N VAL A 110 -5.63 10.59 6.05
CA VAL A 110 -6.20 9.28 6.41
C VAL A 110 -7.48 9.01 5.63
N ARG A 111 -8.38 9.99 5.51
CA ARG A 111 -9.60 9.86 4.69
C ARG A 111 -9.28 9.59 3.22
N ASN A 112 -8.29 10.27 2.66
CA ASN A 112 -7.88 10.05 1.27
C ASN A 112 -7.36 8.62 1.04
N LEU A 113 -6.57 8.08 1.97
CA LEU A 113 -6.12 6.68 1.93
C LEU A 113 -7.29 5.70 2.08
N GLN A 114 -8.22 5.98 2.99
CA GLN A 114 -9.42 5.19 3.19
C GLN A 114 -10.29 5.13 1.93
N ASN A 115 -10.45 6.27 1.24
CA ASN A 115 -11.22 6.36 -0.01
C ASN A 115 -10.58 5.55 -1.15
N SER A 116 -9.27 5.36 -1.16
CA SER A 116 -8.59 4.54 -2.17
C SER A 116 -8.50 3.06 -1.79
N LYS A 117 -8.75 2.69 -0.53
CA LYS A 117 -8.59 1.30 -0.03
C LYS A 117 -9.34 0.28 -0.86
N GLN A 118 -10.61 0.55 -1.18
CA GLN A 118 -11.45 -0.37 -1.95
C GLN A 118 -10.94 -0.57 -3.38
N ALA A 119 -10.31 0.44 -3.98
CA ALA A 119 -9.77 0.33 -5.33
C ALA A 119 -8.61 -0.68 -5.43
N PHE A 120 -7.93 -0.96 -4.32
CA PHE A 120 -6.88 -1.99 -4.27
C PHE A 120 -7.42 -3.41 -4.25
N ALA A 121 -8.72 -3.63 -3.96
CA ALA A 121 -9.34 -4.95 -4.01
C ALA A 121 -9.63 -5.38 -5.45
N ASP A 122 -8.58 -5.41 -6.26
CA ASP A 122 -8.60 -5.67 -7.70
C ASP A 122 -7.66 -6.85 -8.00
N VAL A 123 -8.22 -7.97 -8.42
CA VAL A 123 -7.49 -9.22 -8.72
C VAL A 123 -6.46 -8.99 -9.84
N GLN A 124 -6.78 -8.18 -10.84
CA GLN A 124 -5.89 -7.92 -11.96
C GLN A 124 -4.68 -7.08 -11.53
N LEU A 125 -4.87 -6.10 -10.64
CA LEU A 125 -3.76 -5.35 -10.04
C LEU A 125 -2.81 -6.30 -9.30
N PHE A 126 -3.34 -7.15 -8.41
CA PHE A 126 -2.50 -8.11 -7.69
C PHE A 126 -1.83 -9.11 -8.64
N ALA A 127 -2.50 -9.56 -9.70
CA ALA A 127 -1.91 -10.47 -10.69
C ALA A 127 -0.71 -9.81 -11.41
N VAL A 128 -0.82 -8.54 -11.80
CA VAL A 128 0.28 -7.80 -12.43
C VAL A 128 1.46 -7.64 -11.47
N LEU A 129 1.21 -7.31 -10.20
CA LEU A 129 2.26 -7.23 -9.17
C LEU A 129 2.90 -8.60 -8.91
N GLY A 130 2.08 -9.64 -8.79
CA GLY A 130 2.50 -11.03 -8.59
C GLY A 130 3.37 -11.53 -9.74
N GLN A 131 3.02 -11.22 -10.99
CA GLN A 131 3.83 -11.59 -12.15
C GLN A 131 5.25 -11.00 -12.08
N ARG A 132 5.40 -9.75 -11.62
CA ARG A 132 6.71 -9.11 -11.44
C ARG A 132 7.52 -9.75 -10.31
N LEU A 133 6.88 -10.07 -9.18
CA LEU A 133 7.52 -10.80 -8.09
C LEU A 133 7.98 -12.18 -8.54
N LYS A 134 7.09 -12.92 -9.22
CA LYS A 134 7.35 -14.27 -9.73
C LYS A 134 8.52 -14.28 -10.71
N ALA A 135 8.52 -13.37 -11.69
CA ALA A 135 9.58 -13.26 -12.67
C ALA A 135 10.96 -13.10 -12.01
N PHE A 136 11.08 -12.29 -10.96
CA PHE A 136 12.35 -12.11 -10.24
C PHE A 136 12.78 -13.37 -9.47
N VAL A 137 11.86 -14.00 -8.72
CA VAL A 137 12.22 -15.14 -7.86
C VAL A 137 12.49 -16.44 -8.64
N GLU A 138 12.04 -16.50 -9.90
CA GLU A 138 12.36 -17.58 -10.85
C GLU A 138 13.75 -17.42 -11.50
N LEU A 139 14.36 -16.23 -11.45
CA LEU A 139 15.72 -16.02 -11.95
C LEU A 139 16.76 -16.68 -11.02
N GLU A 140 17.77 -17.29 -11.65
CA GLU A 140 19.02 -17.65 -10.99
C GLU A 140 19.72 -16.39 -10.47
N TRP A 141 20.46 -16.52 -9.36
CA TRP A 141 21.03 -15.37 -8.65
C TRP A 141 22.01 -14.56 -9.50
N GLU A 142 22.70 -15.21 -10.44
CA GLU A 142 23.64 -14.57 -11.39
C GLU A 142 22.95 -13.66 -12.40
N ASN A 143 21.67 -13.94 -12.71
CA ASN A 143 20.92 -13.23 -13.73
C ASN A 143 20.11 -12.05 -13.18
N ARG A 144 20.00 -11.94 -11.85
CA ARG A 144 19.22 -10.90 -11.18
C ARG A 144 19.90 -9.55 -11.28
N GLN A 145 19.19 -8.58 -11.85
CA GLN A 145 19.65 -7.20 -11.91
C GLN A 145 19.16 -6.41 -10.70
N GLU A 146 19.94 -5.41 -10.27
CA GLU A 146 19.57 -4.51 -9.18
C GLU A 146 18.26 -3.76 -9.48
N GLU A 147 18.01 -3.42 -10.75
CA GLU A 147 16.76 -2.76 -11.15
C GLU A 147 15.52 -3.63 -10.88
N GLU A 148 15.60 -4.94 -11.15
CA GLU A 148 14.52 -5.89 -10.91
C GLU A 148 14.30 -6.10 -9.40
N ARG A 149 15.40 -6.17 -8.65
CA ARG A 149 15.37 -6.23 -7.19
C ARG A 149 14.65 -5.01 -6.59
N LEU A 150 14.98 -3.81 -7.05
CA LEU A 150 14.32 -2.57 -6.60
C LEU A 150 12.81 -2.56 -6.91
N VAL A 151 12.39 -3.18 -8.01
CA VAL A 151 10.96 -3.36 -8.32
C VAL A 151 10.31 -4.31 -7.31
N VAL A 152 10.94 -5.41 -6.94
CA VAL A 152 10.43 -6.33 -5.90
C VAL A 152 10.30 -5.62 -4.55
N GLU A 153 11.33 -4.89 -4.10
CA GLU A 153 11.28 -4.12 -2.84
C GLU A 153 10.12 -3.11 -2.85
N ARG A 154 9.89 -2.44 -3.98
CA ARG A 154 8.78 -1.50 -4.18
C ARG A 154 7.42 -2.19 -4.10
N ILE A 155 7.25 -3.34 -4.75
CA ILE A 155 6.00 -4.10 -4.70
C ILE A 155 5.71 -4.55 -3.27
N LEU A 156 6.69 -5.13 -2.56
CA LEU A 156 6.50 -5.54 -1.16
C LEU A 156 6.16 -4.34 -0.26
N THR A 157 6.79 -3.18 -0.49
CA THR A 157 6.46 -1.93 0.23
C THR A 157 5.03 -1.49 -0.05
N LEU A 158 4.58 -1.54 -1.32
CA LEU A 158 3.21 -1.21 -1.70
C LEU A 158 2.21 -2.13 -0.98
N LEU A 159 2.44 -3.45 -1.00
CA LEU A 159 1.59 -4.43 -0.32
C LEU A 159 1.47 -4.11 1.17
N ARG A 160 2.59 -3.82 1.84
CA ARG A 160 2.58 -3.38 3.25
C ARG A 160 1.74 -2.14 3.47
N TYR A 161 1.85 -1.14 2.59
CA TYR A 161 1.07 0.09 2.71
C TYR A 161 -0.42 -0.15 2.50
N ILE A 162 -0.81 -0.93 1.48
CA ILE A 162 -2.21 -1.29 1.20
C ILE A 162 -2.86 -1.95 2.42
N PHE A 163 -2.23 -3.00 2.98
CA PHE A 163 -2.77 -3.72 4.14
C PHE A 163 -2.71 -2.92 5.45
N ALA A 164 -1.90 -1.86 5.50
CA ALA A 164 -1.83 -0.95 6.64
C ALA A 164 -2.86 0.19 6.59
N ILE A 165 -3.57 0.39 5.47
CA ILE A 165 -4.61 1.42 5.37
C ILE A 165 -5.70 1.14 6.41
N PRO A 166 -6.03 2.09 7.32
CA PRO A 166 -7.08 1.88 8.30
C PRO A 166 -8.43 1.60 7.65
N ASN A 167 -9.21 0.70 8.23
CA ASN A 167 -10.61 0.49 7.88
C ASN A 167 -11.42 1.79 7.98
N THR A 168 -12.39 1.97 7.08
CA THR A 168 -13.33 3.09 7.08
C THR A 168 -14.27 3.00 8.30
N GLU A 169 -15.02 4.07 8.59
CA GLU A 169 -16.07 3.98 9.64
C GLU A 169 -17.23 3.06 9.21
N GLN A 170 -17.52 2.97 7.91
CA GLN A 170 -18.46 1.97 7.36
C GLN A 170 -17.96 0.55 7.62
N ASP A 171 -16.65 0.35 7.57
CA ASP A 171 -16.03 -0.93 7.89
C ASP A 171 -16.17 -1.32 9.38
N ARG A 172 -16.44 -0.35 10.27
CA ARG A 172 -16.50 -0.58 11.73
C ARG A 172 -17.92 -0.80 12.27
N GLN A 173 -18.96 -0.36 11.57
CA GLN A 173 -20.34 -0.32 12.08
C GLN A 173 -21.16 -1.60 11.77
N ARG A 174 -20.53 -2.78 11.79
CA ARG A 174 -21.06 -3.95 11.06
C ARG A 174 -21.86 -4.97 11.84
N THR A 175 -22.66 -5.71 11.07
CA THR A 175 -23.23 -7.01 11.43
C THR A 175 -22.32 -8.16 10.97
N ALA A 176 -22.50 -9.37 11.52
CA ALA A 176 -21.60 -10.51 11.30
C ALA A 176 -21.52 -11.04 9.85
N THR A 177 -22.34 -10.54 8.93
CA THR A 177 -22.44 -11.03 7.54
C THR A 177 -21.78 -10.11 6.49
N ASP A 178 -21.26 -8.95 6.91
CA ASP A 178 -20.78 -7.91 5.99
C ASP A 178 -19.26 -8.01 5.72
N VAL A 179 -18.89 -8.22 4.44
CA VAL A 179 -17.51 -8.32 3.94
C VAL A 179 -16.77 -6.97 4.03
N ASN A 180 -15.57 -6.91 4.63
CA ASN A 180 -14.80 -5.65 4.63
C ASN A 180 -14.20 -5.28 3.28
N SER A 181 -13.79 -4.02 3.17
CA SER A 181 -12.66 -3.62 2.31
C SER A 181 -11.39 -4.48 2.51
N GLN A 182 -10.95 -4.75 3.75
CA GLN A 182 -9.87 -5.68 4.06
C GLN A 182 -10.10 -7.12 3.57
N ASP A 183 -11.23 -7.78 3.88
CA ASP A 183 -11.56 -9.11 3.37
C ASP A 183 -11.48 -9.16 1.83
N GLN A 184 -12.01 -8.14 1.15
CA GLN A 184 -11.92 -8.02 -0.31
C GLN A 184 -10.47 -7.90 -0.80
N LEU A 185 -9.60 -7.19 -0.08
CA LEU A 185 -8.16 -7.15 -0.39
C LEU A 185 -7.50 -8.51 -0.24
N ILE A 186 -7.84 -9.23 0.84
CA ILE A 186 -7.30 -10.58 1.10
C ILE A 186 -7.77 -11.53 -0.01
N TRP A 187 -9.04 -11.51 -0.37
CA TRP A 187 -9.55 -12.33 -1.47
C TRP A 187 -8.90 -12.00 -2.81
N ALA A 188 -8.74 -10.71 -3.13
CA ALA A 188 -8.06 -10.31 -4.35
C ALA A 188 -6.59 -10.80 -4.41
N LEU A 189 -5.89 -10.76 -3.27
CA LEU A 189 -4.52 -11.28 -3.13
C LEU A 189 -4.47 -12.81 -3.33
N LEU A 190 -5.40 -13.54 -2.71
CA LEU A 190 -5.51 -15.01 -2.80
C LEU A 190 -5.92 -15.48 -4.21
N ASP A 191 -6.89 -14.81 -4.84
CA ASP A 191 -7.34 -15.12 -6.20
C ASP A 191 -6.22 -14.87 -7.23
N ALA A 192 -5.41 -13.84 -7.00
CA ALA A 192 -4.23 -13.53 -7.81
C ALA A 192 -3.00 -14.42 -7.51
N LYS A 193 -3.10 -15.35 -6.55
CA LYS A 193 -2.00 -16.28 -6.17
C LYS A 193 -0.74 -15.60 -5.66
N VAL A 194 -0.87 -14.39 -5.12
CA VAL A 194 0.27 -13.64 -4.59
C VAL A 194 0.71 -14.21 -3.24
N ASP A 195 -0.20 -14.82 -2.46
CA ASP A 195 0.12 -15.55 -1.23
C ASP A 195 1.10 -16.69 -1.46
N GLU A 196 0.91 -17.48 -2.52
CA GLU A 196 1.80 -18.58 -2.89
C GLU A 196 3.22 -18.07 -3.19
N ILE A 197 3.33 -16.92 -3.85
CA ILE A 197 4.61 -16.26 -4.15
C ILE A 197 5.27 -15.73 -2.86
N LEU A 198 4.50 -15.11 -1.96
CA LEU A 198 5.02 -14.63 -0.67
C LEU A 198 5.50 -15.80 0.21
N LEU A 199 4.78 -16.91 0.25
CA LEU A 199 5.19 -18.14 0.96
C LEU A 199 6.47 -18.74 0.37
N PHE A 200 6.61 -18.71 -0.95
CA PHE A 200 7.82 -19.14 -1.63
C PHE A 200 9.03 -18.28 -1.26
N ILE A 201 8.88 -16.95 -1.24
CA ILE A 201 9.93 -16.02 -0.77
C ILE A 201 10.29 -16.33 0.69
N ALA A 202 9.30 -16.49 1.57
CA ALA A 202 9.52 -16.76 2.99
C ALA A 202 10.23 -18.10 3.27
N SER A 203 9.99 -19.12 2.45
CA SER A 203 10.54 -20.47 2.63
C SER A 203 11.94 -20.65 2.05
N ARG A 204 12.39 -19.75 1.15
CA ARG A 204 13.71 -19.85 0.51
C ARG A 204 14.76 -19.04 1.23
N GLN A 205 15.86 -19.70 1.60
CA GLN A 205 17.01 -19.04 2.23
C GLN A 205 17.70 -18.02 1.31
N SER A 206 17.63 -18.21 -0.02
CA SER A 206 18.18 -17.28 -1.01
C SER A 206 17.47 -15.92 -1.01
N GLU A 207 16.22 -15.85 -0.55
CA GLU A 207 15.39 -14.64 -0.57
C GLU A 207 15.39 -13.90 0.78
N ARG A 208 16.40 -14.15 1.63
CA ARG A 208 16.47 -13.67 3.01
C ARG A 208 16.27 -12.16 3.15
N GLU A 209 16.71 -11.38 2.17
CA GLU A 209 16.57 -9.93 2.17
C GLU A 209 15.10 -9.45 2.19
N PHE A 210 14.17 -10.26 1.69
CA PHE A 210 12.75 -9.92 1.65
C PHE A 210 11.94 -10.49 2.82
N HIS A 211 12.52 -11.35 3.66
CA HIS A 211 11.80 -12.10 4.70
C HIS A 211 11.07 -11.18 5.69
N ILE A 212 11.70 -10.07 6.11
CA ILE A 212 11.06 -9.12 7.03
C ILE A 212 9.85 -8.45 6.39
N ALA A 213 9.97 -8.02 5.12
CA ALA A 213 8.87 -7.39 4.40
C ALA A 213 7.69 -8.35 4.25
N VAL A 214 7.96 -9.62 3.91
CA VAL A 214 6.93 -10.66 3.79
C VAL A 214 6.26 -10.94 5.14
N LEU A 215 7.03 -11.04 6.22
CA LEU A 215 6.50 -11.24 7.57
C LEU A 215 5.56 -10.09 7.99
N GLU A 216 5.92 -8.85 7.70
CA GLU A 216 5.09 -7.69 8.01
C GLU A 216 3.77 -7.70 7.22
N ILE A 217 3.79 -8.13 5.95
CA ILE A 217 2.58 -8.30 5.14
C ILE A 217 1.65 -9.33 5.80
N PHE A 218 2.17 -10.51 6.16
CA PHE A 218 1.36 -11.53 6.84
C PHE A 218 0.84 -11.06 8.21
N ALA A 219 1.66 -10.34 8.98
CA ALA A 219 1.23 -9.77 10.24
C ALA A 219 0.07 -8.77 10.06
N LEU A 220 0.11 -7.93 9.02
CA LEU A 220 -0.98 -6.99 8.70
C LEU A 220 -2.26 -7.70 8.25
N ILE A 221 -2.14 -8.78 7.46
CA ILE A 221 -3.28 -9.62 7.06
C ILE A 221 -3.92 -10.26 8.30
N LEU A 222 -3.12 -10.86 9.19
CA LEU A 222 -3.61 -11.59 10.37
C LEU A 222 -4.14 -10.68 11.49
N LYS A 223 -3.61 -9.46 11.62
CA LYS A 223 -3.99 -8.50 12.67
C LYS A 223 -5.49 -8.20 12.70
N GLU A 224 -6.16 -8.21 11.56
CA GLU A 224 -7.61 -7.96 11.51
C GLU A 224 -8.43 -9.17 11.94
N HIS A 225 -7.97 -10.40 11.62
CA HIS A 225 -8.65 -11.62 12.05
C HIS A 225 -8.62 -11.81 13.58
N VAL A 226 -7.52 -11.45 14.24
CA VAL A 226 -7.43 -11.52 15.72
C VAL A 226 -8.41 -10.55 16.39
N LYS A 227 -8.63 -9.38 15.80
CA LYS A 227 -9.61 -8.39 16.28
C LYS A 227 -11.06 -8.80 16.00
N ALA A 228 -11.31 -9.51 14.90
CA ALA A 228 -12.64 -10.01 14.54
C ALA A 228 -13.03 -11.28 15.31
N ALA A 229 -12.07 -12.09 15.76
CA ALA A 229 -12.31 -13.28 16.59
C ALA A 229 -12.56 -12.96 18.07
N THR A 230 -12.43 -11.69 18.47
CA THR A 230 -12.74 -11.19 19.82
C THR A 230 -14.08 -10.44 19.82
N PRO A 231 -15.18 -11.16 19.53
CA PRO A 231 -16.33 -11.08 20.43
C PRO A 231 -16.98 -12.45 20.70
N ALA A 232 -17.05 -12.82 21.98
CA ALA A 232 -17.92 -13.84 22.60
C ALA A 232 -17.53 -15.34 22.64
N THR A 233 -16.43 -15.82 22.06
CA THR A 233 -16.11 -17.28 22.11
C THR A 233 -14.80 -17.68 22.77
N LEU A 234 -14.01 -16.76 23.32
CA LEU A 234 -12.79 -17.13 24.02
C LEU A 234 -12.77 -16.46 25.39
N ASP A 235 -13.23 -17.21 26.38
CA ASP A 235 -12.93 -16.97 27.79
C ASP A 235 -11.43 -17.23 27.99
N PHE A 236 -10.61 -16.27 27.55
CA PHE A 236 -9.16 -16.30 27.69
C PHE A 236 -8.79 -15.92 29.12
N ASN A 237 -8.87 -16.89 30.01
CA ASN A 237 -8.37 -16.76 31.37
C ASN A 237 -6.97 -17.36 31.56
N ASP A 238 -6.18 -17.62 30.50
CA ASP A 238 -4.88 -18.29 30.70
C ASP A 238 -3.72 -18.01 29.72
N THR A 239 -3.76 -16.99 28.86
CA THR A 239 -2.58 -16.68 27.99
C THR A 239 -2.38 -15.19 27.74
N ASP A 240 -2.05 -14.44 28.79
CA ASP A 240 -1.82 -12.99 28.74
C ASP A 240 -0.37 -12.56 28.43
N HIS A 241 0.50 -13.44 27.90
CA HIS A 241 1.95 -13.16 27.92
C HIS A 241 2.74 -13.37 26.61
N VAL A 242 2.12 -13.58 25.45
CA VAL A 242 2.95 -13.95 24.26
C VAL A 242 2.76 -13.08 23.02
N ILE A 243 1.61 -12.44 22.78
CA ILE A 243 1.38 -11.78 21.47
C ILE A 243 1.32 -10.25 21.54
N VAL A 244 1.12 -9.67 22.72
CA VAL A 244 0.99 -8.21 22.87
C VAL A 244 2.35 -7.49 22.83
N ASP A 245 3.46 -8.20 23.09
CA ASP A 245 4.77 -7.58 23.32
C ASP A 245 5.58 -7.23 22.04
N LEU A 246 5.20 -7.72 20.85
CA LEU A 246 5.95 -7.47 19.61
C LEU A 246 5.75 -6.05 19.02
N PHE A 247 4.79 -5.30 19.55
CA PHE A 247 4.44 -3.97 19.05
C PHE A 247 4.43 -2.88 20.13
N ASP A 248 4.93 -3.17 21.34
CA ASP A 248 5.11 -2.16 22.39
C ASP A 248 6.46 -1.42 22.19
N PRO A 249 6.47 -0.10 21.95
CA PRO A 249 7.69 0.70 21.86
C PRO A 249 8.52 0.74 23.16
N ALA A 250 8.03 0.21 24.28
CA ALA A 250 8.76 0.06 25.55
C ALA A 250 9.48 -1.30 25.73
N TRP A 251 9.43 -2.20 24.74
CA TRP A 251 10.06 -3.52 24.86
C TRP A 251 11.59 -3.43 24.94
N ASN A 252 12.15 -3.75 26.12
CA ASN A 252 13.59 -3.79 26.39
C ASN A 252 13.99 -5.21 26.83
N PRO A 253 14.74 -5.97 26.00
CA PRO A 253 15.09 -7.36 26.28
C PRO A 253 16.10 -7.54 27.44
N ALA A 254 16.69 -6.46 27.98
CA ALA A 254 17.72 -6.54 29.02
C ALA A 254 17.20 -6.63 30.46
N LYS A 255 15.88 -6.61 30.70
CA LYS A 255 15.30 -6.56 32.06
C LYS A 255 14.82 -7.90 32.63
N ARG A 256 15.03 -9.00 31.94
CA ARG A 256 14.79 -10.36 32.47
C ARG A 256 16.00 -11.26 32.16
N ALA A 257 17.05 -11.10 32.95
CA ALA A 257 18.11 -12.08 33.16
C ALA A 257 18.25 -12.29 34.67
#